data_AF-A0A875S515-F1
#
_entry.id   AF-A0A875S515-F1
#
_cell.length_a   1.000
_cell.length_b   1.000
_cell.length_c   1.000
_cell.angle_alpha   90.00
_cell.angle_beta   90.00
_cell.angle_gamma   90.00
#
_symmetry.space_group_name_H-M   'P 1'
#
loop_
_entity.id
_entity.type
_entity.pdbx_description
1 polymer ?
#
loop_
_entity_poly.entity_id
_entity_poly.type
_entity_poly.pdbx_seq_one_letter_code
_entity_poly.pdbx_strand_id
1 'polypeptide(L)'
;MFSRSKAGLNPEAQKVVTQLSVMSAGRKMPKMLKLCNEDYIKHKTIMKAWSVKRKQEKEAEERSIKKQYRSIREAFEDLKLASPKLFEKANEHEYGKRFPLEMRIPTEYPPRQIWYYDYVPRKRND
;
A
#
# COMPACT_ATOMS: atom_id res chain seq x y z
N MET A 1 -33.28 8.24 -37.55
CA MET A 1 -32.53 8.12 -36.27
C MET A 1 -31.98 9.49 -35.91
N PHE A 2 -32.57 10.19 -34.94
CA PHE A 2 -32.22 11.57 -34.63
C PHE A 2 -31.13 11.63 -33.54
N SER A 3 -29.92 12.06 -33.93
CA SER A 3 -28.91 12.56 -33.02
C SER A 3 -29.48 13.79 -32.31
N ARG A 4 -29.68 13.73 -31.00
CA ARG A 4 -30.10 14.89 -30.21
C ARG A 4 -28.89 15.82 -30.03
N SER A 5 -28.63 16.69 -30.99
CA SER A 5 -27.74 17.85 -30.81
C SER A 5 -28.42 18.85 -29.87
N LYS A 6 -28.21 18.70 -28.56
CA LYS A 6 -28.62 19.73 -27.59
C LYS A 6 -27.51 20.78 -27.45
N ALA A 7 -27.88 22.01 -27.84
CA ALA A 7 -27.22 23.30 -27.62
C ALA A 7 -26.01 23.63 -28.50
N GLY A 8 -26.01 24.86 -29.05
CA GLY A 8 -25.03 25.42 -29.97
C GLY A 8 -23.67 25.74 -29.35
N LEU A 9 -23.02 24.74 -28.76
CA LEU A 9 -21.65 24.83 -28.23
C LEU A 9 -20.67 24.17 -29.20
N ASN A 10 -19.48 24.76 -29.34
CA ASN A 10 -18.34 24.21 -30.09
C ASN A 10 -18.03 22.76 -29.61
N PRO A 11 -17.75 21.79 -30.52
CA PRO A 11 -17.36 20.42 -30.15
C PRO A 11 -16.24 20.32 -29.09
N GLU A 12 -15.29 21.25 -29.05
CA GLU A 12 -14.26 21.29 -27.99
C GLU A 12 -14.85 21.62 -26.62
N ALA A 13 -15.75 22.60 -26.57
CA ALA A 13 -16.49 22.95 -25.36
C ALA A 13 -17.40 21.79 -24.92
N GLN A 14 -17.99 21.04 -25.86
CA GLN A 14 -18.75 19.84 -25.54
C GLN A 14 -17.88 18.75 -24.88
N LYS A 15 -16.65 18.52 -25.35
CA LYS A 15 -15.72 17.59 -24.70
C LYS A 15 -15.41 17.99 -23.25
N VAL A 16 -15.12 19.27 -23.02
CA VAL A 16 -14.89 19.78 -21.66
C VAL A 16 -16.15 19.61 -20.80
N VAL A 17 -17.33 19.93 -21.32
CA VAL A 17 -18.61 19.71 -20.62
C VAL A 17 -18.83 18.23 -20.33
N THR A 18 -18.44 17.30 -21.21
CA THR A 18 -18.54 15.87 -20.92
C THR A 18 -17.55 15.41 -19.86
N GLN A 19 -16.31 15.91 -19.86
CA GLN A 19 -15.32 15.62 -18.82
C GLN A 19 -15.77 16.15 -17.45
N LEU A 20 -16.24 17.40 -17.42
CA LEU A 20 -16.86 18.00 -16.23
C LEU A 20 -18.10 17.23 -15.81
N SER A 21 -18.92 16.81 -16.79
CA SER A 21 -20.07 15.99 -16.53
C SER A 21 -19.63 14.70 -15.85
N VAL A 22 -18.65 13.95 -16.37
CA VAL A 22 -18.09 12.71 -15.80
C VAL A 22 -17.75 12.89 -14.33
N MET A 23 -17.01 13.94 -13.98
CA MET A 23 -16.63 14.25 -12.60
C MET A 23 -17.83 14.69 -11.74
N SER A 24 -18.83 15.35 -12.34
CA SER A 24 -20.02 15.81 -11.63
C SER A 24 -20.91 14.65 -11.13
N ALA A 25 -21.38 14.80 -9.91
CA ALA A 25 -22.25 13.84 -9.23
C ALA A 25 -23.72 13.90 -9.65
N GLY A 26 -24.14 14.92 -10.39
CA GLY A 26 -25.55 15.34 -10.50
C GLY A 26 -26.56 14.26 -10.89
N ARG A 27 -26.27 13.44 -11.91
CA ARG A 27 -27.14 12.32 -12.33
C ARG A 27 -26.50 10.94 -12.13
N LYS A 28 -25.35 10.88 -11.46
CA LYS A 28 -24.58 9.64 -11.26
C LYS A 28 -24.72 9.06 -9.88
N MET A 29 -25.09 9.89 -8.89
CA MET A 29 -25.32 9.40 -7.54
C MET A 29 -26.64 8.62 -7.45
N PRO A 30 -26.63 7.37 -6.95
CA PRO A 30 -27.86 6.66 -6.66
C PRO A 30 -28.58 7.28 -5.46
N LYS A 31 -29.83 6.85 -5.23
CA LYS A 31 -30.56 7.20 -4.01
C LYS A 31 -29.81 6.62 -2.79
N MET A 32 -29.85 7.35 -1.67
CA MET A 32 -29.24 6.89 -0.43
C MET A 32 -29.81 5.54 0.01
N LEU A 33 -28.93 4.64 0.44
CA LEU A 33 -29.29 3.33 0.95
C LEU A 33 -30.07 3.49 2.27
N LYS A 34 -31.28 2.94 2.31
CA LYS A 34 -32.10 2.86 3.52
C LYS A 34 -32.04 1.43 4.05
N LEU A 35 -31.60 1.27 5.29
CA LEU A 35 -31.51 -0.02 5.96
C LEU A 35 -32.64 -0.15 6.99
N CYS A 36 -33.11 -1.37 7.21
CA CYS A 36 -33.94 -1.69 8.38
C CYS A 36 -33.09 -1.53 9.65
N ASN A 37 -33.74 -1.34 10.81
CA ASN A 37 -33.04 -1.22 12.09
C ASN A 37 -32.14 -2.43 12.38
N GLU A 38 -32.61 -3.64 12.10
CA GLU A 38 -31.82 -4.87 12.30
C GLU A 38 -30.57 -4.88 11.42
N ASP A 39 -30.69 -4.54 10.14
CA ASP A 39 -29.55 -4.53 9.22
C ASP A 39 -28.58 -3.40 9.52
N TYR A 40 -29.07 -2.27 10.03
CA TYR A 40 -28.21 -1.20 10.53
C TYR A 40 -27.40 -1.63 11.75
N ILE A 41 -28.00 -2.37 12.68
CA ILE A 41 -27.29 -2.96 13.82
C ILE A 41 -26.26 -3.98 13.34
N LYS A 42 -26.63 -4.89 12.42
CA LYS A 42 -25.68 -5.85 11.82
C LYS A 42 -24.50 -5.14 11.16
N HIS A 43 -24.76 -4.09 10.37
CA HIS A 43 -23.72 -3.29 9.73
C HIS A 43 -22.77 -2.68 10.76
N LYS A 44 -23.30 -2.06 11.82
CA LYS A 44 -22.47 -1.51 12.92
C LYS A 44 -21.61 -2.57 13.59
N THR A 45 -22.18 -3.74 13.85
CA THR A 45 -21.46 -4.84 14.50
C THR A 45 -20.33 -5.35 13.61
N ILE A 46 -20.57 -5.57 12.32
CA ILE A 46 -19.54 -5.97 11.34
C ILE A 46 -18.43 -4.92 11.27
N MET A 47 -18.78 -3.64 11.15
CA MET A 47 -17.80 -2.55 11.09
C MET A 47 -16.97 -2.45 12.38
N LYS A 48 -17.60 -2.66 13.54
CA LYS A 48 -16.90 -2.68 14.82
C LYS A 48 -15.96 -3.86 14.94
N ALA A 49 -16.42 -5.06 14.58
CA ALA A 49 -15.58 -6.27 14.57
C ALA A 49 -14.37 -6.11 13.64
N TRP A 50 -14.57 -5.56 12.44
CA TRP A 50 -13.48 -5.23 11.51
C TRP A 50 -12.47 -4.24 12.10
N SER A 51 -12.97 -3.18 12.75
CA SER A 51 -12.11 -2.19 13.41
C SER A 51 -11.28 -2.81 14.54
N VAL A 52 -11.88 -3.70 15.33
CA VAL A 52 -11.18 -4.44 16.39
C VAL A 52 -10.11 -5.36 15.79
N LYS A 53 -10.44 -6.11 14.74
CA LYS A 53 -9.47 -6.99 14.05
C LYS A 53 -8.27 -6.20 13.52
N ARG A 54 -8.50 -5.08 12.82
CA ARG A 54 -7.41 -4.22 12.31
C ARG A 54 -6.53 -3.65 13.42
N LYS A 55 -7.13 -3.28 14.56
CA LYS A 55 -6.38 -2.84 15.73
C LYS A 55 -5.45 -3.96 16.24
N GLN A 56 -5.95 -5.18 16.35
CA GLN A 56 -5.17 -6.35 16.78
C GLN A 56 -4.02 -6.67 15.79
N GLU A 57 -4.28 -6.62 14.49
CA GLU A 57 -3.25 -6.82 13.45
C GLU A 57 -2.12 -5.79 13.58
N LYS A 58 -2.47 -4.52 13.76
CA LYS A 58 -1.49 -3.44 13.98
C LYS A 58 -0.69 -3.62 15.27
N GLU A 59 -1.35 -4.00 16.36
CA GLU A 59 -0.69 -4.26 17.65
C GLU A 59 0.25 -5.47 17.56
N ALA A 60 -0.09 -6.49 16.78
CA ALA A 60 0.76 -7.66 16.54
C ALA A 60 2.00 -7.28 15.71
N GLU A 61 1.83 -6.48 14.66
CA GLU A 61 2.93 -5.95 13.86
C GLU A 61 3.88 -5.10 14.72
N GLU A 62 3.34 -4.15 15.49
CA GLU A 62 4.11 -3.30 16.39
C GLU A 62 4.88 -4.13 17.42
N ARG A 63 4.26 -5.18 17.98
CA ARG A 63 4.92 -6.11 18.90
C ARG A 63 6.08 -6.85 18.22
N SER A 64 5.91 -7.27 16.97
CA SER A 64 6.98 -7.93 16.20
C SER A 64 8.15 -6.98 15.96
N ILE A 65 7.88 -5.75 15.50
CA ILE A 65 8.91 -4.73 15.25
C ILE A 65 9.66 -4.38 16.55
N LYS A 66 8.96 -4.24 17.68
CA LYS A 66 9.58 -4.03 19.00
C LYS A 66 10.52 -5.16 19.41
N LYS A 67 10.12 -6.41 19.14
CA LYS A 67 10.97 -7.59 19.41
C LYS A 67 12.22 -7.60 18.52
N GLN A 68 12.06 -7.31 17.23
CA GLN A 68 13.19 -7.22 16.29
C GLN A 68 14.17 -6.14 16.74
N TYR A 69 13.69 -4.94 17.08
CA TYR A 69 14.52 -3.85 17.59
C TYR A 69 15.25 -4.23 18.87
N ARG A 70 14.56 -4.84 19.84
CA ARG A 70 15.16 -5.28 21.10
C ARG A 70 16.29 -6.29 20.84
N SER A 71 16.04 -7.29 19.99
CA SER A 71 17.03 -8.30 19.64
C SER A 71 18.25 -7.70 18.94
N ILE A 72 18.05 -6.76 18.00
CA ILE A 72 19.14 -6.04 17.34
C ILE A 72 19.95 -5.26 18.36
N ARG A 73 19.28 -4.56 19.29
CA ARG A 73 19.96 -3.76 20.32
C ARG A 73 20.79 -4.62 21.27
N GLU A 74 20.23 -5.72 21.77
CA GLU A 74 20.96 -6.66 22.62
C GLU A 74 22.20 -7.20 21.91
N ALA A 75 22.08 -7.63 20.64
CA ALA A 75 23.21 -8.10 19.85
C ALA A 75 24.29 -7.01 19.62
N PHE A 76 23.90 -5.74 19.49
CA PHE A 76 24.85 -4.63 19.33
C PHE A 76 25.60 -4.31 20.63
N GLU A 77 24.94 -4.39 21.79
CA GLU A 77 25.62 -4.23 23.09
C GLU A 77 26.64 -5.36 23.30
N ASP A 78 26.28 -6.60 22.97
CA ASP A 78 27.21 -7.74 23.03
C ASP A 78 28.39 -7.56 22.06
N LEU A 79 28.13 -7.11 20.84
CA LEU A 79 29.17 -6.84 19.83
C LEU A 79 30.13 -5.75 20.29
N LYS A 80 29.63 -4.71 20.98
CA LYS A 80 30.44 -3.62 21.52
C LYS A 80 31.41 -4.12 22.59
N LEU A 81 30.96 -5.05 23.45
CA LEU A 81 31.81 -5.68 24.46
C LEU A 81 32.85 -6.63 23.84
N ALA A 82 32.46 -7.40 22.83
CA ALA A 82 33.34 -8.39 22.19
C ALA A 82 34.37 -7.77 21.24
N SER A 83 33.97 -6.82 20.39
CA SER A 83 34.83 -6.18 19.41
C SER A 83 34.36 -4.77 19.03
N PRO A 84 34.93 -3.72 19.65
CA PRO A 84 34.58 -2.33 19.36
C PRO A 84 34.74 -1.94 17.88
N LYS A 85 35.75 -2.50 17.19
CA LYS A 85 36.02 -2.21 15.78
C LYS A 85 34.92 -2.73 14.83
N LEU A 86 34.32 -3.87 15.14
CA LEU A 86 33.19 -4.40 14.36
C LEU A 86 31.91 -3.63 14.65
N PHE A 87 31.72 -3.23 15.91
CA PHE A 87 30.60 -2.37 16.32
C PHE A 87 30.61 -1.03 15.58
N GLU A 88 31.77 -0.37 15.48
CA GLU A 88 31.90 0.90 14.74
C GLU A 88 31.46 0.74 13.29
N LYS A 89 31.98 -0.28 12.58
CA LYS A 89 31.60 -0.57 11.19
C LYS A 89 30.12 -0.89 11.02
N ALA A 90 29.54 -1.66 11.93
CA ALA A 90 28.13 -2.04 11.86
C ALA A 90 27.19 -0.86 12.14
N ASN A 91 27.66 0.16 12.89
CA ASN A 91 26.90 1.35 13.22
C ASN A 91 27.10 2.51 12.21
N GLU A 92 27.88 2.28 11.14
CA GLU A 92 28.03 3.25 10.05
C GLU A 92 26.69 3.47 9.34
N HIS A 93 26.42 4.72 8.97
CA HIS A 93 25.19 5.07 8.28
C HIS A 93 25.25 4.62 6.81
N GLU A 94 24.28 3.81 6.38
CA GLU A 94 24.24 3.26 5.02
C GLU A 94 23.68 4.29 4.01
N TYR A 95 24.46 5.32 3.69
CA TYR A 95 24.07 6.34 2.70
C TYR A 95 23.84 5.72 1.32
N GLY A 96 22.69 6.03 0.72
CA GLY A 96 22.37 5.62 -0.65
C GLY A 96 21.99 4.14 -0.81
N LYS A 97 21.83 3.38 0.28
CA LYS A 97 21.29 2.03 0.20
C LYS A 97 19.83 2.07 -0.26
N ARG A 98 19.53 1.26 -1.28
CA ARG A 98 18.18 1.12 -1.85
C ARG A 98 17.78 -0.34 -1.81
N PHE A 99 16.47 -0.58 -1.77
CA PHE A 99 15.96 -1.92 -1.99
C PHE A 99 16.29 -2.36 -3.43
N PRO A 100 16.72 -3.62 -3.63
CA PRO A 100 17.00 -4.17 -4.95
C PRO A 100 15.72 -4.22 -5.79
N LEU A 101 15.82 -3.98 -7.10
CA LEU A 101 14.67 -3.99 -8.01
C LEU A 101 14.07 -5.40 -8.17
N GLU A 102 14.88 -6.42 -7.91
CA GLU A 102 14.52 -7.83 -7.94
C GLU A 102 13.53 -8.18 -6.81
N MET A 103 13.55 -7.43 -5.69
CA MET A 103 12.60 -7.61 -4.60
C MET A 103 11.26 -6.95 -4.95
N ARG A 104 10.44 -7.69 -5.69
CA ARG A 104 9.13 -7.23 -6.19
C ARG A 104 8.05 -7.31 -5.12
N ILE A 105 7.01 -6.50 -5.31
CA ILE A 105 5.78 -6.56 -4.52
C ILE A 105 5.05 -7.89 -4.84
N PRO A 106 4.53 -8.61 -3.83
CA PRO A 106 3.74 -9.82 -4.04
C PRO A 106 2.54 -9.58 -4.97
N THR A 107 2.29 -10.54 -5.86
CA THR A 107 1.16 -10.54 -6.80
C THR A 107 0.10 -11.56 -6.37
N GLU A 108 -1.14 -11.41 -6.83
CA GLU A 108 -2.23 -12.33 -6.47
C GLU A 108 -2.01 -13.76 -7.01
N TYR A 109 -1.47 -13.87 -8.23
CA TYR A 109 -1.13 -15.14 -8.87
C TYR A 109 0.36 -15.17 -9.22
N PRO A 110 1.03 -16.33 -9.09
CA PRO A 110 2.44 -16.44 -9.40
C PRO A 110 2.69 -16.25 -10.91
N PRO A 111 3.86 -15.73 -11.30
CA PRO A 111 4.28 -15.71 -12.70
C PRO A 111 4.53 -17.13 -13.23
N ARG A 112 4.59 -17.28 -14.56
CA ARG A 112 4.87 -18.58 -15.22
C ARG A 112 6.20 -19.21 -14.74
N GLN A 113 7.22 -18.38 -14.53
CA GLN A 113 8.47 -18.77 -13.89
C GLN A 113 8.52 -18.16 -12.50
N ILE A 114 8.35 -18.99 -11.48
CA ILE A 114 8.24 -18.58 -10.06
C ILE A 114 9.57 -18.03 -9.56
N TRP A 115 10.68 -18.67 -9.92
CA TRP A 115 12.01 -18.33 -9.45
C TRP A 115 13.04 -18.43 -10.58
N TYR A 116 13.99 -17.49 -10.58
CA TYR A 116 15.11 -17.46 -11.53
C TYR A 116 16.36 -17.99 -10.80
N TYR A 117 16.83 -19.18 -11.19
CA TYR A 117 18.00 -19.82 -10.58
C TYR A 117 19.33 -19.32 -11.17
N ASP A 118 19.28 -18.81 -12.39
CA ASP A 118 20.41 -18.32 -13.20
C ASP A 118 20.67 -16.82 -13.02
N TYR A 119 20.37 -16.28 -11.83
CA TYR A 119 20.51 -14.86 -11.54
C TYR A 119 21.98 -14.40 -11.59
N VAL A 120 22.25 -13.38 -12.41
CA VAL A 120 23.53 -12.67 -12.44
C VAL A 120 23.28 -11.21 -12.07
N PRO A 121 23.90 -10.69 -11.00
CA PRO A 121 23.69 -9.31 -10.59
C PRO A 121 24.18 -8.36 -11.69
N ARG A 122 23.37 -7.33 -11.98
CA ARG A 122 23.75 -6.29 -12.94
C ARG A 122 25.02 -5.60 -12.41
N LYS A 123 26.11 -5.65 -13.17
CA LYS A 123 27.35 -4.94 -12.82
C LYS A 123 27.04 -3.45 -12.69
N ARG A 124 27.39 -2.89 -11.53
CA ARG A 124 27.35 -1.44 -11.29
C ARG A 124 28.49 -0.86 -12.10
N ASN A 125 28.18 -0.19 -13.21
CA ASN A 125 29.16 0.63 -13.91
C ASN A 125 29.27 1.91 -13.08
N ASP A 126 30.36 2.03 -12.33
CA ASP A 126 30.72 3.28 -11.65
C ASP A 126 31.10 4.36 -12.66
#